data_AF-A0A1G2R4M1-F1
#
_entry.id   AF-A0A1G2R4M1-F1
#
_cell.length_a   1.000
_cell.length_b   1.000
_cell.length_c   1.000
_cell.angle_alpha   90.00
_cell.angle_beta   90.00
_cell.angle_gamma   90.00
#
_symmetry.space_group_name_H-M   'P 1'
#
loop_
_entity.id
_entity.type
_entity.pdbx_description
1 polymer ?
#
loop_
_entity_poly.entity_id
_entity_poly.type
_entity_poly.pdbx_seq_one_letter_code
_entity_poly.pdbx_strand_id
1 'polypeptide(L)'
;MGIWYFEASFPIRLVGENGEELGIAIAQAQDEWMAEALVPFEAVLSFESSEAQKGFLVFEKDNPSGLQENADEMRLPILIPDTQIE
;
A
#
# COMPACT_ATOMS: atom_id res chain seq x y z
N MET A 1 9.25 12.31 16.00
CA MET A 1 8.78 12.64 14.63
C MET A 1 9.33 11.53 13.75
N GLY A 2 8.55 10.47 13.54
CA GLY A 2 9.03 9.26 12.87
C GLY A 2 8.87 9.44 11.37
N ILE A 3 9.99 9.37 10.65
CA ILE A 3 10.04 9.47 9.20
C ILE A 3 9.42 8.17 8.67
N TRP A 4 8.22 8.24 8.08
CA TRP A 4 7.49 7.08 7.53
C TRP A 4 7.94 6.75 6.10
N TYR A 5 8.89 7.50 5.57
CA TYR A 5 9.32 7.48 4.18
C TYR A 5 10.85 7.46 4.12
N PHE A 6 11.38 6.41 3.51
CA PHE A 6 12.72 6.35 2.95
C PHE A 6 12.49 6.31 1.42
N GLU A 7 13.18 7.14 0.64
CA GLU A 7 13.16 7.11 -0.85
C GLU A 7 11.84 7.45 -1.58
N ALA A 8 11.01 8.37 -1.06
CA ALA A 8 9.88 8.96 -1.78
C ALA A 8 8.88 7.94 -2.40
N SER A 9 8.94 6.70 -1.94
CA SER A 9 8.12 5.60 -2.43
C SER A 9 7.98 4.53 -1.37
N PHE A 10 6.90 3.76 -1.43
CA PHE A 10 6.67 2.63 -0.54
C PHE A 10 5.74 1.61 -1.20
N PRO A 11 5.83 0.32 -0.83
CA PRO A 11 4.92 -0.69 -1.35
C PRO A 11 3.53 -0.54 -0.73
N ILE A 12 2.51 -0.74 -1.55
CA ILE A 12 1.11 -0.94 -1.15
C ILE A 12 0.69 -2.32 -1.62
N ARG A 13 0.15 -3.11 -0.71
CA ARG A 13 -0.36 -4.46 -1.00
C ARG A 13 -1.88 -4.46 -0.90
N LEU A 14 -2.56 -5.02 -1.89
CA LEU A 14 -3.98 -5.31 -1.81
C LEU A 14 -4.16 -6.72 -1.27
N VAL A 15 -4.80 -6.83 -0.11
CA VAL A 15 -5.04 -8.10 0.58
C VAL A 15 -6.54 -8.30 0.71
N GLY A 16 -7.08 -9.40 0.18
CA GLY A 16 -8.49 -9.78 0.33
C GLY A 16 -8.86 -10.07 1.78
N GLU A 17 -10.15 -10.10 2.10
CA GLU A 17 -10.65 -10.35 3.47
C GLU A 17 -10.16 -11.68 4.08
N ASN A 18 -9.82 -12.65 3.24
CA ASN A 18 -9.30 -13.96 3.64
C ASN A 18 -7.78 -13.97 3.87
N GLY A 19 -7.09 -12.84 3.69
CA GLY A 19 -5.63 -12.74 3.81
C GLY A 19 -4.86 -13.10 2.54
N GLU A 20 -5.55 -13.33 1.43
CA GLU A 20 -4.95 -13.54 0.11
C GLU A 20 -4.37 -12.22 -0.44
N GLU A 21 -3.13 -12.23 -0.90
CA GLU A 21 -2.57 -11.09 -1.65
C GLU A 21 -3.11 -11.10 -3.08
N LEU A 22 -3.83 -10.04 -3.44
CA LEU A 22 -4.41 -9.88 -4.77
C LEU A 22 -3.49 -9.09 -5.71
N GLY A 23 -2.63 -8.22 -5.15
CA GLY A 23 -1.66 -7.47 -5.94
C GLY A 23 -0.77 -6.57 -5.10
N ILE A 24 0.28 -6.07 -5.72
CA ILE A 24 1.24 -5.13 -5.14
C ILE A 24 1.50 -3.98 -6.11
N ALA A 25 1.63 -2.78 -5.57
CA ALA A 25 2.01 -1.59 -6.31
C ALA A 25 3.03 -0.77 -5.51
N ILE A 26 3.83 0.03 -6.21
CA ILE A 26 4.73 0.99 -5.58
C ILE A 26 4.05 2.35 -5.65
N ALA A 27 3.77 2.94 -4.50
CA ALA A 27 3.34 4.32 -4.40
C ALA A 27 4.54 5.24 -4.55
N GLN A 28 4.42 6.27 -5.38
CA GLN A 28 5.47 7.23 -5.63
C GLN A 28 4.99 8.63 -5.27
N ALA A 29 5.85 9.40 -4.62
CA ALA A 29 5.62 10.81 -4.33
C ALA A 29 5.46 11.60 -5.64
N GLN A 30 4.46 12.47 -5.69
CA GLN A 30 4.14 13.24 -6.89
C GLN A 30 4.82 14.62 -6.94
N ASP A 31 5.59 14.98 -5.90
CA ASP A 31 6.26 16.27 -5.78
C ASP A 31 7.63 16.12 -5.09
N GLU A 32 8.37 17.22 -4.92
CA GLU A 32 9.65 17.28 -4.23
C GLU A 32 9.52 16.81 -2.78
N TRP A 33 9.81 15.53 -2.56
CA TRP A 33 9.70 14.82 -1.30
C TRP A 33 10.60 15.33 -0.15
N MET A 34 11.47 16.31 -0.44
CA MET A 34 12.33 16.98 0.53
C MET A 34 11.72 18.26 1.13
N ALA A 35 10.51 18.66 0.72
CA ALA A 35 9.82 19.80 1.31
C ALA A 35 9.17 19.43 2.66
N GLU A 36 9.10 20.39 3.60
CA GLU A 36 8.40 20.23 4.90
C GLU A 36 6.86 20.10 4.78
N ALA A 37 6.34 19.99 3.55
CA ALA A 37 4.93 19.89 3.24
C ALA A 37 4.47 18.42 3.16
N LEU A 38 3.17 18.18 3.34
CA LEU A 38 2.56 16.88 3.06
C LEU A 38 2.65 16.60 1.56
N VAL A 39 3.29 15.49 1.18
CA VAL A 39 3.49 15.11 -0.22
C VAL A 39 2.46 14.06 -0.62
N PRO A 40 1.67 14.28 -1.69
CA PRO A 40 0.75 13.28 -2.20
C PRO A 40 1.51 12.11 -2.85
N PHE A 41 0.98 10.90 -2.68
CA PHE A 41 1.49 9.67 -3.30
C PHE A 41 0.45 9.10 -4.26
N GLU A 42 0.92 8.52 -5.36
CA GLU A 42 0.09 7.82 -6.33
C GLU A 42 0.67 6.44 -6.62
N ALA A 43 -0.21 5.44 -6.77
CA ALA A 43 0.14 4.08 -7.16
C ALA A 43 -0.93 3.54 -8.11
N VAL A 44 -0.53 2.74 -9.10
CA VAL A 44 -1.44 1.97 -9.94
C VAL A 44 -1.31 0.50 -9.54
N LEU A 45 -2.39 -0.06 -9.00
CA LEU A 45 -2.45 -1.46 -8.57
C LEU A 45 -3.30 -2.26 -9.55
N SER A 46 -2.64 -3.17 -10.26
CA SER A 46 -3.28 -4.12 -11.16
C SER A 46 -3.39 -5.47 -10.46
N PHE A 47 -4.59 -6.05 -10.46
CA PHE A 47 -4.88 -7.36 -9.91
C PHE A 47 -5.88 -8.08 -10.81
N GLU A 48 -5.87 -9.41 -10.79
CA GLU A 48 -6.87 -10.20 -11.51
C GLU A 48 -8.21 -10.19 -10.78
N SER A 49 -9.29 -10.52 -11.49
CA SER A 49 -10.62 -10.63 -10.89
C SER A 49 -10.55 -11.54 -9.66
N SER A 50 -10.96 -11.01 -8.52
CA SER A 50 -11.00 -11.74 -7.26
C SER A 50 -12.45 -11.96 -6.85
N GLU A 51 -12.74 -13.11 -6.25
CA GLU A 51 -14.02 -13.35 -5.56
C GLU A 51 -14.14 -12.52 -4.26
N ALA A 52 -13.04 -11.92 -3.80
CA ALA A 52 -13.03 -11.05 -2.64
C ALA A 52 -13.71 -9.71 -2.95
N GLN A 53 -14.78 -9.40 -2.22
CA GLN A 53 -15.51 -8.12 -2.32
C GLN A 53 -15.01 -7.09 -1.30
N LYS A 54 -14.21 -7.54 -0.33
CA LYS A 54 -13.62 -6.71 0.72
C LYS A 54 -12.15 -7.05 0.86
N GLY A 55 -11.39 -6.05 1.28
CA GLY A 55 -9.97 -6.23 1.54
C GLY A 55 -9.38 -5.06 2.30
N PHE A 56 -8.06 -5.05 2.31
CA PHE A 56 -7.24 -4.03 2.93
C PHE A 56 -6.15 -3.61 1.95
N LEU A 57 -5.94 -2.30 1.85
CA LEU A 57 -4.66 -1.77 1.39
C LEU A 57 -3.73 -1.75 2.59
N VAL A 58 -2.65 -2.52 2.50
CA VAL A 58 -1.62 -2.62 3.52
C VAL A 58 -0.45 -1.75 3.11
N PHE A 59 -0.13 -0.79 3.97
CA PHE A 59 0.99 0.14 3.85
C PHE A 59 2.05 -0.32 4.83
N GLU A 60 3.18 -0.79 4.32
CA GLU A 60 4.31 -1.23 5.15
C GLU A 60 5.30 -0.08 5.25
N LYS A 61 5.65 0.31 6.48
CA LYS A 61 6.71 1.28 6.72
C LYS A 61 8.04 0.68 6.25
N ASP A 62 8.80 1.46 5.48
CA ASP A 62 10.11 1.00 5.03
C ASP A 62 11.01 0.71 6.24
N ASN A 63 11.45 -0.54 6.32
CA ASN A 63 12.24 -1.07 7.42
C ASN A 63 13.51 -1.71 6.87
N PRO A 64 14.49 -0.89 6.43
CA PRO A 64 15.75 -1.38 5.88
C PRO A 64 16.57 -2.22 6.88
N SER A 65 16.24 -2.15 8.17
CA SER A 65 16.88 -2.97 9.21
C SER A 65 16.35 -4.40 9.29
N GLY A 66 15.16 -4.67 8.73
CA GLY A 66 14.49 -5.97 8.81
C GLY A 66 14.07 -6.42 10.23
N LEU A 67 14.25 -5.57 11.24
CA LEU A 67 13.92 -5.90 12.63
C LEU A 67 12.41 -5.72 12.88
N GLN A 68 11.77 -6.74 13.43
CA GLN A 68 10.32 -6.75 13.69
C GLN A 68 9.86 -5.61 14.60
N GLU A 69 10.73 -5.13 15.50
CA GLU A 69 10.46 -3.97 16.37
C GLU A 69 10.32 -2.63 15.63
N ASN A 70 10.81 -2.55 14.39
CA ASN A 70 10.73 -1.38 13.52
C ASN A 70 9.68 -1.54 12.41
N ALA A 71 9.05 -2.72 12.32
CA ALA A 71 7.97 -2.98 11.40
C ALA A 71 6.71 -2.25 11.90
N ASP A 72 6.19 -1.36 11.07
CA ASP A 72 4.92 -0.69 11.32
C ASP A 72 4.07 -0.86 10.06
N GLU A 73 2.81 -1.21 10.24
CA GLU A 73 1.88 -1.41 9.13
C GLU A 73 0.57 -0.68 9.40
N MET A 74 0.09 0.01 8.38
CA MET A 74 -1.24 0.59 8.36
C MET A 74 -2.12 -0.22 7.42
N ARG A 75 -3.33 -0.58 7.87
CA ARG A 75 -4.31 -1.27 7.05
C ARG A 75 -5.52 -0.38 6.82
N LEU A 76 -5.78 -0.04 5.56
CA LEU A 76 -6.96 0.71 5.16
C LEU A 76 -8.00 -0.27 4.59
N PRO A 77 -9.17 -0.45 5.22
CA PRO A 77 -10.22 -1.29 4.67
C PRO A 77 -10.79 -0.68 3.38
N ILE A 78 -10.95 -1.51 2.35
CA ILE A 78 -11.54 -1.12 1.07
C ILE A 78 -12.62 -2.11 0.62
N LEU A 79 -13.49 -1.63 -0.25
CA LEU A 79 -14.38 -2.49 -1.04
C LEU A 79 -13.74 -2.73 -2.40
N ILE A 80 -13.68 -3.99 -2.81
CA ILE A 80 -13.18 -4.39 -4.12
C ILE A 80 -14.41 -4.52 -5.01
N PRO A 81 -14.53 -3.73 -6.08
CA PRO A 81 -15.66 -3.83 -6.98
C PRO A 81 -15.65 -5.20 -7.68
N ASP A 82 -16.81 -5.84 -7.68
CA ASP A 82 -17.03 -7.13 -8.33
C ASP A 82 -16.73 -6.98 -9.82
N THR A 83 -15.60 -7.52 -10.26
CA THR A 83 -15.20 -7.48 -11.67
C THR A 83 -15.61 -8.82 -12.27
N GLN A 84 -16.91 -9.02 -12.51
CA GLN A 84 -17.38 -10.08 -13.39
C GLN A 84 -16.94 -9.71 -14.80
N ILE A 85 -15.97 -10.44 -15.34
CA ILE A 85 -15.74 -10.44 -16.78
C ILE A 85 -16.86 -11.31 -17.37
N GLU A 86 -17.89 -10.68 -17.94
CA GLU A 86 -18.93 -11.35 -18.74
C GLU A 86 -18.35 -12.00 -20.02
#